data_AF-A0A821ETP3-F1
#
_entry.id   AF-A0A821ETP3-F1
#
_cell.length_a   1.000
_cell.length_b   1.000
_cell.length_c   1.000
_cell.angle_alpha   90.00
_cell.angle_beta   90.00
_cell.angle_gamma   90.00
#
_symmetry.space_group_name_H-M   'P 1'
#
loop_
_entity.id
_entity.type
_entity.pdbx_description
1 polymer ?
#
loop_
_entity_poly.entity_id
_entity_poly.type
_entity_poly.pdbx_seq_one_letter_code
_entity_poly.pdbx_strand_id
1 'polypeptide(L)' 'KRTLSSSTTASIEIDSLFEGTDFNTQLSRARFEELNMDYFRGTIGPVDQALKDAKLQKRDIEEVVLVGGSTRIPK' A
#
# COMPACT_ATOMS: atom_id res chain seq x y z
N LYS A 1 6.39 -7.63 0.05
CA LYS A 1 5.76 -6.32 -0.29
C LYS A 1 6.10 -5.82 -1.69
N ARG A 2 7.34 -5.43 -2.00
CA ARG A 2 7.69 -4.77 -3.29
C ARG A 2 7.28 -5.60 -4.51
N THR A 3 7.46 -6.92 -4.46
CA THR A 3 7.01 -7.84 -5.52
C THR A 3 5.51 -7.71 -5.81
N LEU A 4 4.67 -7.53 -4.79
CA LEU A 4 3.22 -7.37 -4.95
C LEU A 4 2.83 -6.03 -5.59
N SER A 5 3.74 -5.05 -5.65
CA SER A 5 3.52 -3.81 -6.39
C SER A 5 3.57 -4.00 -7.91
N SER A 6 4.22 -5.06 -8.42
CA SER A 6 4.25 -5.39 -9.85
C SER A 6 3.53 -6.70 -10.18
N SER A 7 3.56 -7.67 -9.27
CA SER A 7 3.02 -9.03 -9.45
C SER A 7 1.77 -9.27 -8.60
N THR A 8 0.94 -10.24 -8.95
CA THR A 8 -0.29 -10.58 -8.22
C THR A 8 -0.06 -11.51 -7.04
N THR A 9 1.08 -12.20 -6.99
CA THR A 9 1.49 -13.11 -5.90
C THR A 9 2.96 -12.89 -5.54
N ALA A 10 3.34 -13.33 -4.34
CA ALA A 10 4.72 -13.36 -3.89
C ALA A 10 4.94 -14.55 -2.96
N SER A 11 5.95 -15.36 -3.25
CA SER A 11 6.43 -16.42 -2.36
C SER A 11 7.26 -15.81 -1.23
N ILE A 12 7.07 -16.31 -0.02
CA ILE A 12 7.79 -15.93 1.19
C ILE A 12 8.40 -17.21 1.74
N GLU A 13 9.73 -17.27 1.67
CA GLU A 13 10.52 -18.43 2.08
C GLU A 13 11.57 -17.95 3.09
N ILE A 14 11.60 -18.59 4.27
CA ILE A 14 12.53 -18.29 5.35
C ILE A 14 13.00 -19.61 5.96
N ASP A 15 14.30 -19.87 5.87
CA ASP A 15 14.93 -21.06 6.45
C ASP A 15 14.97 -20.97 7.98
N SER A 16 14.70 -22.10 8.65
CA SER A 16 14.77 -22.25 10.11
C SER A 16 14.12 -21.11 10.89
N LEU A 17 12.90 -20.71 10.50
CA LEU A 17 12.17 -19.59 11.10
C LEU A 17 11.96 -19.79 12.61
N PHE A 18 11.62 -21.01 13.03
CA PHE A 18 11.41 -21.34 14.44
C PHE A 18 11.76 -22.80 14.73
N GLU A 19 12.60 -23.04 15.74
CA GLU A 19 13.04 -24.39 16.17
C GLU A 19 13.57 -25.27 15.02
N GLY A 20 14.26 -24.66 14.06
CA GLY A 20 14.78 -25.37 12.88
C GLY A 20 13.72 -25.74 11.83
N THR A 21 12.48 -25.23 11.96
CA THR A 21 11.42 -25.41 10.97
C THR A 21 11.45 -24.30 9.93
N ASP A 22 11.50 -24.67 8.66
CA ASP A 22 11.41 -23.72 7.55
C ASP A 22 9.98 -23.18 7.37
N PHE A 23 9.88 -21.95 6.88
CA PHE A 23 8.62 -21.32 6.57
C PHE A 23 8.51 -21.04 5.07
N ASN A 24 7.48 -21.58 4.45
CA ASN A 24 7.12 -21.28 3.06
C ASN A 24 5.62 -20.94 2.98
N THR A 25 5.31 -19.79 2.38
CA THR A 25 3.94 -19.42 2.06
C THR A 25 3.87 -18.55 0.81
N GLN A 26 2.68 -18.39 0.26
CA GLN A 26 2.42 -17.43 -0.81
C GLN A 26 1.40 -16.39 -0.34
N LEU A 27 1.70 -15.12 -0.59
CA LEU A 27 0.79 -14.01 -0.35
C LEU A 27 0.30 -13.44 -1.68
N SER A 28 -1.03 -13.30 -1.82
CA SER A 28 -1.62 -12.61 -2.97
C SER A 28 -1.70 -11.11 -2.73
N ARG A 29 -1.70 -10.33 -3.83
CA ARG A 29 -1.91 -8.87 -3.79
C ARG A 29 -3.27 -8.53 -3.17
N ALA A 30 -4.32 -9.28 -3.52
CA ALA A 30 -5.65 -9.08 -2.95
C ALA A 30 -5.64 -9.23 -1.42
N ARG A 31 -4.97 -10.26 -0.89
CA ARG A 31 -4.85 -10.46 0.56
C ARG A 31 -4.01 -9.35 1.21
N PHE A 32 -2.92 -8.93 0.57
CA PHE A 32 -2.14 -7.78 1.03
C PHE A 32 -2.98 -6.50 1.09
N GLU A 33 -3.79 -6.24 0.06
CA GLU A 33 -4.67 -5.06 0.02
C GLU A 33 -5.75 -5.10 1.09
N GLU A 34 -6.36 -6.26 1.31
CA GLU A 34 -7.34 -6.48 2.37
C GLU A 34 -6.75 -6.18 3.75
N LEU A 35 -5.56 -6.73 4.04
CA LEU A 35 -4.86 -6.51 5.31
C LEU A 35 -4.49 -5.04 5.57
N ASN A 36 -4.39 -4.21 4.52
CA ASN A 36 -3.97 -2.81 4.61
C ASN A 36 -5.10 -1.82 4.27
N MET A 37 -6.34 -2.29 4.09
CA MET A 37 -7.45 -1.48 3.60
C MET A 37 -7.70 -0.24 4.46
N ASP A 38 -7.65 -0.40 5.78
CA ASP A 38 -7.90 0.70 6.72
C ASP A 38 -6.83 1.79 6.61
N TYR A 39 -5.57 1.40 6.43
CA TYR A 39 -4.48 2.35 6.21
C TYR A 39 -4.62 3.08 4.88
N PHE A 40 -5.01 2.38 3.80
CA PHE A 40 -5.24 3.03 2.50
C PHE A 40 -6.37 4.04 2.56
N ARG A 41 -7.49 3.70 3.21
CA ARG A 41 -8.61 4.64 3.42
C ARG A 41 -8.20 5.82 4.28
N GLY A 42 -7.37 5.59 5.30
CA GLY A 42 -6.83 6.63 6.17
C GLY A 42 -6.04 7.71 5.44
N THR A 43 -5.49 7.43 4.26
CA THR A 43 -4.73 8.41 3.47
C THR A 43 -5.58 9.55 2.91
N ILE A 44 -6.90 9.34 2.75
CA ILE A 44 -7.81 10.35 2.20
C ILE A 44 -8.08 11.49 3.19
N GLY A 45 -8.09 11.20 4.49
CA GLY A 45 -8.37 12.19 5.54
C GLY A 45 -7.42 13.41 5.48
N PRO A 46 -6.09 13.21 5.48
CA PRO A 46 -5.13 14.31 5.32
C PRO A 46 -5.27 15.09 4.01
N VAL A 47 -5.62 14.43 2.90
CA VAL A 47 -5.83 15.09 1.60
C VAL A 47 -7.06 16.01 1.66
N ASP A 48 -8.18 15.51 2.19
CA ASP A 48 -9.39 16.33 2.34
C ASP A 48 -9.17 17.49 3.33
N GLN A 49 -8.36 17.30 4.37
CA GLN A 49 -7.99 18.38 5.29
C GLN A 49 -7.13 19.46 4.60
N ALA A 50 -6.10 19.04 3.85
CA ALA A 50 -5.25 19.97 3.13
C ALA A 50 -6.03 20.83 2.12
N LEU A 51 -7.01 20.25 1.42
CA LEU A 51 -7.90 20.99 0.52
C LEU A 51 -8.76 22.02 1.25
N LYS A 52 -9.31 21.66 2.42
CA LYS A 52 -10.09 22.58 3.27
C LYS A 52 -9.24 23.75 3.75
N ASP A 53 -8.02 23.47 4.21
CA ASP A 53 -7.09 24.49 4.69
C ASP A 53 -6.67 25.45 3.56
N ALA A 54 -6.49 24.91 2.35
CA ALA A 54 -6.22 25.69 1.14
C ALA A 54 -7.45 26.41 0.56
N LYS A 55 -8.67 26.12 1.06
CA LYS A 55 -9.96 26.61 0.53
C LYS A 55 -10.16 26.28 -0.95
N LEU A 56 -9.65 25.13 -1.40
CA LEU A 56 -9.76 24.65 -2.77
C LEU A 56 -10.73 23.46 -2.86
N GLN A 57 -11.37 23.30 -4.00
CA GLN A 57 -12.11 22.09 -4.35
C GLN A 57 -11.19 21.13 -5.13
N LYS A 58 -11.56 19.84 -5.17
CA LYS A 58 -10.80 18.81 -5.91
C LYS A 58 -10.59 19.14 -7.39
N ARG A 59 -11.51 19.90 -7.99
CA ARG A 59 -11.45 20.34 -9.40
C ARG A 59 -10.47 21.48 -9.65
N ASP A 60 -10.07 22.18 -8.59
CA ASP A 60 -9.15 23.32 -8.67
C ASP A 60 -7.68 22.85 -8.56
N ILE A 61 -7.43 21.54 -8.65
CA ILE A 61 -6.08 20.95 -8.61
C ILE A 61 -5.66 20.62 -10.04
N GLU A 62 -4.60 21.27 -10.52
CA GLU A 62 -4.08 21.07 -11.87
C GLU A 62 -3.20 19.82 -11.99
N GLU A 63 -2.39 19.54 -10.97
CA GLU A 63 -1.43 18.45 -10.99
C GLU A 63 -1.38 17.70 -9.65
N VAL A 64 -1.10 16.39 -9.72
CA VAL A 64 -0.90 15.52 -8.55
C VAL A 64 0.47 14.87 -8.65
N VAL A 65 1.35 15.19 -7.70
CA VAL A 65 2.71 14.62 -7.63
C VAL A 65 2.75 13.53 -6.56
N LEU A 66 3.03 12.30 -6.97
CA LEU A 66 3.15 11.15 -6.08
C LEU A 66 4.62 10.92 -5.70
N VAL A 67 4.95 11.14 -4.42
CA VAL A 67 6.32 10.97 -3.90
C VAL A 67 6.37 9.90 -2.81
N GLY A 68 7.44 9.13 -2.79
CA GLY A 68 7.70 8.07 -1.80
C GLY A 68 7.47 6.66 -2.35
N GLY A 69 8.16 5.67 -1.78
CA GLY A 69 8.14 4.30 -2.33
C GLY A 69 6.79 3.58 -2.24
N SER A 70 5.92 3.98 -1.31
CA SER A 70 4.62 3.35 -1.10
C SER A 70 3.54 3.82 -2.09
N THR A 71 3.73 4.94 -2.79
CA THR A 71 2.81 5.39 -3.85
C THR A 71 2.83 4.47 -5.08
N ARG A 72 3.81 3.55 -5.16
CA ARG A 72 3.89 2.52 -6.19
C ARG A 72 3.01 1.30 -5.93
N ILE A 73 2.26 1.27 -4.83
CA ILE A 73 1.31 0.19 -4.55
C ILE A 73 0.06 0.43 -5.41
N PRO A 74 -0.30 -0.51 -6.30
CA PRO A 74 -1.50 -0.37 -7.12
C PRO A 74 -2.74 -0.68 -6.27
N LYS A 75 -3.34 0.34 -5.63
CA LYS A 75 -4.61 0.27 -4.91
C LYS A 75 -5.32 1.62 -4.86
#